data_AF-A0A3D5HEK0-F1
#
_entry.id   AF-A0A3D5HEK0-F1
#
_cell.length_a   1.000
_cell.length_b   1.000
_cell.length_c   1.000
_cell.angle_alpha   90.00
_cell.angle_beta   90.00
_cell.angle_gamma   90.00
#
_symmetry.space_group_name_H-M   'P 1'
#
loop_
_entity.id
_entity.type
_entity.pdbx_description
1 polymer ?
#
loop_
_entity_poly.entity_id
_entity_poly.type
_entity_poly.pdbx_seq_one_letter_code
_entity_poly.pdbx_strand_id
1 'polypeptide(L)' 'MGQVLEVKTKSKNPELAFRPVTKSRWRAFEQLFGTRGACGGCWCMTWRVKRTVFEKGKGPGNKRAMK' A
#
# COMPACT_ATOMS: atom_id res chain seq x y z
N MET A 1 -5.61 17.69 -43.29
CA MET A 1 -5.11 16.55 -42.48
C MET A 1 -4.73 17.13 -41.13
N GLY A 2 -5.56 16.85 -40.11
CA GLY A 2 -5.65 17.63 -38.88
C GLY A 2 -4.39 17.56 -38.02
N GLN A 3 -4.00 18.71 -37.47
CA GLN A 3 -2.98 18.82 -36.44
C GLN A 3 -3.45 18.07 -35.19
N VAL A 4 -2.67 17.07 -34.78
CA VAL A 4 -2.81 16.41 -33.49
C VAL A 4 -2.51 17.45 -32.42
N LEU A 5 -3.55 17.89 -31.70
CA LEU A 5 -3.40 18.78 -30.55
C LEU A 5 -2.79 17.98 -29.40
N GLU A 6 -1.56 18.33 -29.03
CA GLU A 6 -0.87 17.82 -27.84
C GLU A 6 -1.61 18.31 -26.58
N VAL A 7 -2.41 17.42 -25.97
CA VAL A 7 -3.10 17.72 -24.71
C VAL A 7 -2.05 17.79 -23.59
N LYS A 8 -1.57 18.99 -23.28
CA LYS A 8 -0.75 19.24 -22.08
C LYS A 8 -1.62 19.09 -20.84
N THR A 9 -1.66 17.90 -20.26
CA THR A 9 -2.26 17.68 -18.95
C THR A 9 -1.36 18.33 -17.89
N LYS A 10 -1.78 19.49 -17.38
CA LYS A 10 -1.17 20.12 -16.21
C LYS A 10 -1.56 19.29 -14.98
N SER A 11 -0.82 18.21 -14.72
CA SER A 11 -1.03 17.34 -13.57
C SER A 11 -0.81 18.12 -12.28
N LYS A 12 -1.89 18.38 -11.51
CA LYS A 12 -1.82 18.87 -10.12
C LYS A 12 -1.49 17.75 -9.13
N ASN A 13 -0.75 16.73 -9.53
CA ASN A 13 -0.42 15.63 -8.64
C ASN A 13 0.99 15.84 -8.07
N PRO A 14 1.17 15.70 -6.75
CA PRO A 14 2.51 15.75 -6.17
C PRO A 14 3.38 14.68 -6.83
N GLU A 15 4.68 14.97 -6.99
CA GLU A 15 5.64 13.96 -7.41
C GLU A 15 5.60 12.78 -6.43
N LEU A 16 5.12 11.63 -6.90
CA LEU A 16 5.04 10.43 -6.09
C LEU A 16 6.38 9.70 -6.10
N ALA A 17 6.94 9.49 -4.91
CA ALA A 17 8.13 8.66 -4.71
C ALA A 17 7.77 7.38 -3.97
N PHE A 18 8.22 6.24 -4.49
CA PHE A 18 8.01 4.93 -3.89
C PHE A 18 9.26 4.49 -3.14
N ARG A 19 9.10 3.97 -1.92
CA ARG A 19 10.22 3.50 -1.09
C ARG A 19 9.91 2.11 -0.54
N PRO A 20 10.90 1.19 -0.50
CA PRO A 20 10.70 -0.11 0.11
C PRO A 20 10.35 0.01 1.60
N VAL A 21 9.47 -0.87 2.07
CA VAL A 21 9.18 -1.04 3.50
C VAL A 21 10.40 -1.70 4.13
N THR A 22 11.19 -0.91 4.85
CA THR A 22 12.35 -1.36 5.64
C THR A 22 12.04 -1.20 7.12
N LYS A 23 12.85 -1.84 7.99
CA LYS A 23 12.75 -1.67 9.45
C LYS A 23 12.73 -0.19 9.87
N SER A 24 13.60 0.64 9.26
CA SER A 24 13.66 2.08 9.52
C SER A 24 12.42 2.87 9.07
N ARG A 25 11.65 2.37 8.11
CA ARG A 25 10.45 3.02 7.56
C ARG A 25 9.14 2.38 8.05
N TRP A 26 9.21 1.44 8.99
CA TRP A 26 8.03 0.72 9.48
C TRP A 26 6.96 1.66 10.03
N ARG A 27 7.36 2.70 10.78
CA ARG A 27 6.44 3.68 11.34
C ARG A 27 5.67 4.45 10.26
N ALA A 28 6.29 4.74 9.11
CA ALA A 28 5.62 5.39 7.99
C ALA A 28 4.62 4.43 7.30
N PHE A 29 4.99 3.15 7.20
CA PHE A 29 4.08 2.10 6.70
C PHE A 29 2.84 1.95 7.61
N GLU A 30 3.02 1.96 8.93
CA GLU A 30 1.91 1.92 9.90
C GLU A 30 0.99 3.14 9.79
N GLN A 31 1.55 4.34 9.60
CA GLN A 31 0.77 5.57 9.39
C GLN A 31 -0.05 5.51 8.11
N LEU A 32 0.55 5.03 7.00
CA LEU A 32 -0.15 4.86 5.74
C LEU A 32 -1.34 3.89 5.86
N PHE A 33 -1.21 2.85 6.68
CA PHE A 33 -2.20 1.79 6.81
C PHE A 33 -3.27 2.09 7.87
N GLY A 34 -2.99 3.01 8.80
CA GLY A 34 -3.89 3.41 9.87
C GLY A 34 -4.13 2.33 10.93
N THR A 35 -5.03 2.62 11.87
CA THR A 35 -5.32 1.78 13.04
C THR A 35 -5.86 0.40 12.67
N ARG A 36 -6.68 0.33 11.61
CA ARG A 36 -7.29 -0.93 11.13
C ARG A 36 -6.35 -1.75 10.24
N GLY A 37 -5.28 -1.17 9.70
CA GLY A 37 -4.52 -1.75 8.60
C GLY A 37 -5.23 -1.62 7.25
N ALA A 38 -4.50 -1.58 6.14
CA ALA A 38 -5.13 -1.39 4.83
C ALA A 38 -6.10 -2.54 4.48
N CYS A 39 -7.25 -2.17 3.88
CA CYS A 39 -8.39 -3.04 3.54
C CYS A 39 -8.87 -3.98 4.67
N GLY A 40 -9.09 -3.45 5.87
CA GLY A 40 -9.68 -4.22 6.98
C GLY A 40 -8.69 -5.17 7.66
N GLY A 41 -7.42 -4.76 7.76
CA GLY A 41 -6.39 -5.55 8.43
C GLY A 41 -5.64 -6.51 7.51
N CYS A 42 -5.55 -6.19 6.22
CA CYS A 42 -4.84 -7.03 5.27
C CYS A 42 -3.31 -6.97 5.50
N TRP A 43 -2.78 -5.80 5.88
CA TRP A 43 -1.34 -5.55 6.07
C TRP A 43 -0.46 -6.09 4.93
N CYS A 44 -0.96 -6.01 3.68
CA CYS A 44 -0.35 -6.58 2.47
C CYS A 44 -0.10 -8.11 2.50
N MET A 45 -0.72 -8.83 3.44
CA MET A 45 -0.55 -10.27 3.58
C MET A 45 -1.45 -11.10 2.66
N THR A 46 -2.48 -10.50 2.03
CA THR A 46 -3.44 -11.21 1.16
C THR A 46 -2.77 -12.08 0.10
N TRP A 47 -1.62 -11.63 -0.41
CA TRP A 47 -0.87 -12.30 -1.48
C TRP A 47 0.39 -13.05 -0.98
N ARG A 48 0.76 -12.89 0.29
CA ARG A 48 2.01 -13.41 0.87
C ARG A 48 1.83 -14.72 1.61
N VAL A 49 0.61 -15.04 2.04
CA VAL A 49 0.27 -16.24 2.80
C VAL A 49 -0.95 -16.96 2.24
N LYS A 50 -1.13 -18.22 2.63
CA LYS A 50 -2.34 -18.99 2.31
C LYS A 50 -3.58 -18.27 2.83
N ARG A 51 -4.68 -18.35 2.07
CA ARG A 51 -5.99 -17.73 2.42
C ARG A 51 -6.43 -18.03 3.85
N THR A 52 -6.30 -19.29 4.29
CA THR A 52 -6.67 -19.71 5.65
C THR A 52 -5.84 -19.05 6.75
N VAL A 53 -4.55 -18.77 6.48
CA VAL A 53 -3.66 -18.05 7.39
C VAL A 53 -4.01 -16.56 7.40
N PHE A 54 -4.25 -15.98 6.22
CA PHE A 54 -4.66 -14.58 6.07
C PHE A 54 -5.93 -14.26 6.86
N GLU A 55 -6.96 -15.09 6.72
CA GLU A 55 -8.26 -14.88 7.37
C GLU A 55 -8.15 -14.95 8.90
N LYS A 56 -7.43 -15.96 9.42
CA LYS A 56 -7.16 -16.09 10.86
C LYS A 56 -6.31 -14.96 11.43
N GLY A 57 -5.45 -14.37 10.59
CA GLY A 57 -4.51 -13.33 10.98
C GLY A 57 -5.01 -11.90 10.81
N LYS A 58 -6.22 -11.65 10.28
CA LYS A 58 -6.70 -10.29 9.97
C LYS A 58 -6.44 -9.28 11.09
N GLY A 59 -5.90 -8.12 10.71
CA GLY A 59 -5.52 -7.08 11.66
C GLY A 59 -4.16 -7.38 12.33
N PRO A 60 -4.07 -7.48 13.67
CA PRO A 60 -2.79 -7.59 14.37
C PRO A 60 -1.92 -8.79 13.95
N GLY A 61 -2.53 -9.92 13.57
CA GLY A 61 -1.78 -11.12 13.14
C GLY A 61 -1.01 -10.87 11.83
N ASN A 62 -1.70 -10.33 10.83
CA ASN A 62 -1.14 -10.00 9.53
C ASN A 62 -0.12 -8.87 9.66
N LYS A 63 -0.35 -7.91 10.57
CA LYS A 63 0.64 -6.86 10.90
C LYS A 63 1.95 -7.44 11.40
N ARG A 64 1.89 -8.43 12.31
CA ARG A 64 3.07 -9.12 12.84
C ARG A 64 3.77 -9.96 11.78
N ALA A 65 3.01 -10.64 10.92
CA ALA A 65 3.56 -11.47 9.85
C ALA A 65 4.26 -10.65 8.74
N MET A 66 3.95 -9.36 8.62
CA MET A 66 4.56 -8.45 7.65
C MET A 66 5.87 -7.79 8.17
N LYS A 67 6.08 -7.75 9.49
CA LYS A 67 7.27 -7.18 10.12
C LYS A 67 8.44 -8.16 10.10
#